data_AF-A0A9D4HBE5-F1
#
_entry.id   AF-A0A9D4HBE5-F1
#
_cell.length_a   1.000
_cell.length_b   1.000
_cell.length_c   1.000
_cell.angle_alpha   90.00
_cell.angle_beta   90.00
_cell.angle_gamma   90.00
#
_symmetry.space_group_name_H-M   'P 1'
#
loop_
_entity.id
_entity.type
_entity.pdbx_description
1 polymer ?
#
loop_
_entity_poly.entity_id
_entity_poly.type
_entity_poly.pdbx_seq_one_letter_code
_entity_poly.pdbx_strand_id
1 'polypeptide(L)' 'MTDVGKTKPSSAKETMDVLMEMSRILNTGLDLETLATVVRLCESGVNPEAIALVFNELRKESSAIKNDSNQSGS' A
#
# COMPACT_ATOMS: atom_id res chain seq x y z
N MET A 1 7.48 26.65 -31.51
CA MET A 1 7.98 25.28 -31.33
C MET A 1 8.02 25.03 -29.83
N THR A 2 7.18 24.15 -29.33
CA THR A 2 6.84 23.97 -27.91
C THR A 2 7.99 23.35 -27.11
N ASP A 3 8.59 24.10 -26.20
CA ASP A 3 9.33 23.53 -25.06
C ASP A 3 8.30 23.09 -24.01
N VAL A 4 7.76 21.90 -24.20
CA VAL A 4 7.03 21.18 -23.14
C VAL A 4 8.11 20.75 -22.14
N GLY A 5 8.44 21.67 -21.25
CA GLY A 5 9.36 21.45 -20.15
C GLY A 5 8.85 20.29 -19.31
N LYS A 6 9.50 19.14 -19.46
CA LYS A 6 9.26 17.95 -18.65
C LYS A 6 9.58 18.31 -17.19
N THR A 7 8.55 18.68 -16.43
CA THR A 7 8.67 18.98 -15.00
C THR A 7 9.31 17.79 -14.33
N LYS A 8 10.49 17.98 -13.73
CA LYS A 8 11.15 16.93 -12.93
C LYS A 8 10.14 16.37 -11.93
N PRO A 9 10.09 15.04 -11.73
CA PRO A 9 9.24 14.48 -10.69
C PRO A 9 9.62 15.13 -9.36
N SER A 10 8.60 15.46 -8.56
CA SER A 10 8.85 15.97 -7.21
C SER A 10 9.60 14.92 -6.39
N SER A 11 10.42 15.36 -5.43
CA SER A 11 11.12 14.46 -4.52
C SER A 11 10.20 13.45 -3.83
N ALA A 12 8.98 13.88 -3.46
CA ALA A 12 7.96 13.01 -2.89
C ALA A 12 7.55 11.87 -3.83
N LYS A 13 7.43 12.15 -5.14
CA LYS A 13 7.13 11.13 -6.13
C LYS A 13 8.27 10.12 -6.26
N GLU A 14 9.50 10.60 -6.31
CA GLU A 14 10.69 9.73 -6.39
C GLU A 14 10.80 8.82 -5.15
N THR A 15 10.58 9.38 -3.96
CA THR A 15 10.54 8.59 -2.72
C THR A 15 9.44 7.52 -2.76
N MET A 16 8.24 7.89 -3.22
CA MET A 16 7.13 6.95 -3.32
C MET A 16 7.40 5.83 -4.33
N ASP A 17 8.05 6.15 -5.46
CA ASP A 17 8.44 5.16 -6.47
C ASP A 17 9.44 4.14 -5.89
N VAL A 18 10.42 4.60 -5.10
CA VAL A 18 11.37 3.73 -4.39
C VAL A 18 10.66 2.85 -3.35
N LEU A 19 9.75 3.42 -2.56
CA LEU A 19 8.98 2.66 -1.58
C LEU A 19 8.10 1.59 -2.24
N MET A 20 7.52 1.89 -3.40
CA MET A 20 6.77 0.90 -4.19
C MET A 20 7.66 -0.22 -4.73
N GLU A 21 8.87 0.09 -5.16
CA GLU A 21 9.85 -0.91 -5.58
C GLU A 21 10.24 -1.83 -4.42
N MET A 22 10.57 -1.25 -3.25
CA MET A 22 10.84 -2.02 -2.03
C MET A 22 9.67 -2.93 -1.66
N SER A 23 8.44 -2.40 -1.70
CA SER A 23 7.21 -3.14 -1.42
C SER A 23 7.03 -4.37 -2.34
N ARG A 24 7.37 -4.22 -3.62
CA ARG A 24 7.35 -5.32 -4.60
C ARG A 24 8.42 -6.36 -4.33
N ILE A 25 9.65 -5.92 -4.05
CA ILE A 25 10.78 -6.83 -3.73
C ILE A 25 10.46 -7.66 -2.49
N LEU A 26 9.87 -7.04 -1.47
CA LEU A 26 9.47 -7.70 -0.22
C LEU A 26 8.12 -8.43 -0.33
N ASN A 27 7.48 -8.38 -1.49
CA ASN A 27 6.20 -9.02 -1.78
C ASN A 27 5.11 -8.75 -0.71
N THR A 28 5.03 -7.50 -0.22
CA THR A 28 4.04 -7.11 0.80
C THR A 28 2.60 -7.20 0.26
N GLY A 29 2.46 -7.13 -1.06
CA GLY A 29 1.17 -7.11 -1.75
C GLY A 29 0.41 -5.79 -1.58
N LEU A 30 1.06 -4.71 -1.15
CA LEU A 30 0.45 -3.39 -1.06
C LEU A 30 0.40 -2.74 -2.45
N ASP A 31 -0.76 -2.20 -2.81
CA ASP A 31 -0.90 -1.29 -3.95
C ASP A 31 -0.44 0.14 -3.59
N LEU A 32 -0.38 1.00 -4.61
CA LEU A 32 0.12 2.37 -4.47
C LEU A 32 -0.69 3.20 -3.48
N GLU A 33 -2.02 3.07 -3.53
CA GLU A 33 -2.93 3.83 -2.67
C GLU A 33 -2.81 3.41 -1.20
N THR A 34 -2.74 2.10 -0.97
CA THR A 34 -2.55 1.53 0.36
C THR A 34 -1.19 1.92 0.93
N LEU A 35 -0.11 1.80 0.14
CA LEU A 35 1.22 2.19 0.59
C LEU A 35 1.28 3.68 0.92
N ALA A 36 0.66 4.56 0.10
CA ALA A 36 0.61 5.99 0.38
C ALA A 36 -0.13 6.29 1.68
N THR A 37 -1.19 5.53 1.97
CA THR A 37 -1.94 5.64 3.23
C THR A 37 -1.08 5.22 4.42
N VAL A 38 -0.34 4.11 4.32
CA VAL A 38 0.59 3.65 5.37
C VAL A 38 1.66 4.71 5.63
N VAL A 39 2.24 5.30 4.58
CA VAL A 39 3.23 6.39 4.72
C VAL A 39 2.65 7.57 5.49
N ARG A 40 1.44 8.04 5.15
CA ARG A 40 0.77 9.15 5.86
C ARG A 40 0.49 8.84 7.33
N LEU A 41 0.14 7.59 7.65
CA LEU A 41 -0.07 7.16 9.03
C LEU A 41 1.26 7.17 9.81
N CYS A 42 2.34 6.66 9.21
CA CYS A 42 3.68 6.73 9.80
C CYS A 42 4.14 8.19 10.01
N GLU A 43 3.92 9.07 9.04
CA GLU A 43 4.22 10.51 9.14
C GLU A 43 3.40 11.21 10.24
N SER A 44 2.21 10.69 10.55
CA SER A 44 1.36 11.17 11.65
C SER A 44 1.78 10.62 13.02
N GLY A 45 2.87 9.84 13.09
CA GLY A 45 3.41 9.27 14.33
C GLY A 45 2.80 7.94 14.76
N VAL A 46 2.03 7.28 13.89
CA VAL A 46 1.50 5.94 14.17
C VAL A 46 2.63 4.91 14.07
N ASN A 47 2.69 3.97 15.03
CA ASN A 47 3.70 2.90 15.02
C ASN A 47 3.54 2.00 13.76
N PRO A 48 4.56 1.89 12.89
CA PRO A 48 4.52 1.02 11.71
C PRO A 48 4.22 -0.45 12.02
N GLU A 49 4.70 -0.98 13.15
CA GLU A 49 4.44 -2.35 13.56
C GLU A 49 2.96 -2.58 13.87
N ALA A 50 2.30 -1.62 14.52
CA ALA A 50 0.88 -1.68 14.81
C ALA A 50 0.04 -1.64 13.52
N ILE A 51 0.44 -0.82 12.54
CA ILE A 51 -0.20 -0.78 11.21
C ILE A 51 -0.11 -2.14 10.53
N ALA A 52 1.08 -2.77 10.55
CA ALA A 52 1.29 -4.08 9.94
C ALA A 52 0.41 -5.16 10.59
N LEU A 53 0.28 -5.15 11.92
CA LEU A 53 -0.60 -6.08 12.65
C LEU A 53 -2.06 -5.92 12.25
N VAL A 54 -2.58 -4.69 12.25
CA VAL A 54 -3.96 -4.41 11.86
C VAL A 54 -4.21 -4.83 10.41
N PHE A 55 -3.28 -4.53 9.50
CA PHE A 55 -3.43 -4.86 8.09
C PHE A 55 -3.45 -6.38 7.83
N ASN A 56 -2.65 -7.13 8.58
CA ASN A 56 -2.66 -8.60 8.52
C ASN A 56 -3.98 -9.19 9.01
N GLU A 57 -4.55 -8.66 10.11
CA GLU A 57 -5.84 -9.14 10.60
C GLU A 57 -6.97 -8.82 9.62
N LEU A 58 -7.00 -7.61 9.05
CA LEU A 58 -8.00 -7.23 8.03
C LEU A 58 -7.93 -8.13 6.79
N ARG A 59 -6.73 -8.52 6.34
CA ARG A 59 -6.56 -9.47 5.22
C ARG A 59 -7.09 -10.86 5.55
N LYS A 60 -6.84 -11.33 6.77
CA LYS A 60 -7.30 -12.63 7.27
C LYS A 60 -8.82 -12.66 7.37
N GLU A 61 -9.44 -11.64 7.97
CA GLU A 61 -10.90 -11.49 8.06
C GLU A 61 -11.54 -11.43 6.66
N SER A 62 -10.99 -10.62 5.76
CA SER A 62 -11.47 -10.52 4.38
C SER A 62 -11.42 -11.85 3.64
N SER A 63 -10.40 -12.67 3.91
CA SER A 63 -10.26 -14.00 3.30
C SER A 63 -11.25 -15.00 3.89
N ALA A 64 -11.49 -14.95 5.21
CA ALA A 64 -12.49 -15.79 5.88
C ALA A 64 -13.90 -15.52 5.33
N ILE A 65 -14.29 -14.25 5.20
CA ILE A 65 -15.60 -13.85 4.64
C ILE A 65 -15.78 -14.39 3.21
N LYS A 66 -14.74 -14.28 2.37
CA LYS A 66 -14.79 -14.82 0.99
C LYS A 66 -14.97 -16.33 0.99
N ASN A 67 -14.28 -17.05 1.86
CA ASN A 67 -14.39 -18.50 1.95
C ASN A 67 -15.77 -18.95 2.43
N ASP A 68 -16.34 -18.28 3.42
CA ASP A 68 -17.68 -18.60 3.94
C ASP A 68 -18.75 -18.43 2.86
N SER A 69 -18.67 -17.35 2.06
CA SER A 69 -19.61 -17.12 0.96
C SER A 69 -19.56 -18.22 -0.12
N ASN A 70 -18.40 -18.82 -0.36
CA ASN A 70 -18.24 -19.92 -1.31
C ASN A 70 -18.76 -21.26 -0.77
N GLN A 71 -18.74 -21.49 0.56
CA GLN A 71 -19.24 -22.74 1.14
C GLN A 71 -20.77 -22.78 1.26
N SER A 72 -21.44 -21.64 1.38
CA SER A 72 -22.90 -21.55 1.44
C SER A 72 -23.62 -21.67 0.08
N GLY A 73 -22.87 -21.77 -1.03
CA GLY A 73 -23.40 -21.82 -2.40
C GLY A 73 -23.28 -23.17 -3.12
N SER A 74 -22.94 -24.26 -2.41
CA SER A 74 -22.87 -25.63 -2.96
C SER A 74 -23.87 -26.56 -2.28
#